data_AF-B0X341-F1
#
_entry.id   AF-B0X341-F1
#
_cell.length_a   1.000
_cell.length_b   1.000
_cell.length_c   1.000
_cell.angle_alpha   90.00
_cell.angle_beta   90.00
_cell.angle_gamma   90.00
#
_symmetry.space_group_name_H-M   'P 1'
#
loop_
_entity.id
_entity.type
_entity.pdbx_description
1 polymer ?
#
loop_
_entity_poly.entity_id
_entity_poly.type
_entity_poly.pdbx_seq_one_letter_code
_entity_poly.pdbx_strand_id
1 'polypeptide(L)'
;MLFQGSEKEGFYSQLSGTVDKIPKGDIRIFTGDFNAKIGSDNTDLERIMGRHGLGEMSENGELFTEFCGNYDIVIEGSFFPHRSVHKVMGELKIR
;
A
#
# COMPACT_ATOMS: atom_id res chain seq x y z
N MET A 1 2.51 13.73 -3.66
CA MET A 1 3.76 14.06 -4.37
C MET A 1 3.88 13.13 -5.56
N LEU A 2 4.14 13.64 -6.77
CA LEU A 2 4.37 12.82 -7.97
C LEU A 2 5.87 12.64 -8.15
N PHE A 3 6.43 11.57 -7.58
CA PHE A 3 7.82 11.17 -7.79
C PHE A 3 7.99 10.57 -9.20
N GLN A 4 9.15 10.79 -9.84
CA GLN A 4 9.55 10.06 -11.05
C GLN A 4 10.11 8.67 -10.70
N GLY A 5 10.26 7.76 -11.67
CA GLY A 5 10.58 6.33 -11.44
C GLY A 5 11.72 6.07 -10.45
N SER A 6 12.90 6.67 -10.67
CA SER A 6 14.06 6.50 -9.77
C SER A 6 13.85 7.08 -8.37
N GLU A 7 13.02 8.11 -8.23
CA GLU A 7 12.70 8.71 -6.93
C GLU A 7 11.74 7.82 -6.13
N LYS A 8 10.81 7.13 -6.80
CA LYS A 8 9.91 6.15 -6.16
C LYS A 8 10.69 4.97 -5.61
N GLU A 9 11.57 4.38 -6.41
CA GLU A 9 12.43 3.27 -5.98
C GLU A 9 13.31 3.68 -4.78
N GLY A 10 13.89 4.88 -4.82
CA GLY A 10 14.66 5.43 -3.73
C GLY A 10 13.84 5.62 -2.44
N PHE A 11 12.57 6.02 -2.56
CA PHE A 11 11.65 6.11 -1.43
C PHE A 11 11.35 4.73 -0.82
N TYR A 12 10.95 3.75 -1.62
CA TYR A 12 10.64 2.40 -1.12
C TYR A 12 11.87 1.71 -0.53
N SER A 13 13.05 1.90 -1.11
CA SER A 13 14.31 1.38 -0.56
C SER A 13 14.61 1.95 0.84
N GLN A 14 14.44 3.26 1.03
CA GLN A 14 14.60 3.90 2.34
C GLN A 14 13.52 3.46 3.34
N LEU A 15 12.28 3.29 2.87
CA LEU A 15 11.18 2.81 3.70
C LEU A 15 11.46 1.39 4.18
N SER A 16 11.81 0.46 3.29
CA SER A 16 12.21 -0.91 3.61
C SER A 16 13.34 -0.96 4.64
N GLY A 17 14.42 -0.19 4.42
CA GLY A 17 15.53 -0.11 5.38
C GLY A 17 15.14 0.49 6.74
N THR A 18 14.02 1.21 6.82
CA THR A 18 13.46 1.69 8.09
C THR A 18 12.64 0.60 8.76
N VAL A 19 11.82 -0.14 8.01
CA VAL A 19 11.02 -1.26 8.52
C VAL A 19 11.90 -2.38 9.04
N ASP A 20 13.03 -2.67 8.37
CA ASP A 20 13.98 -3.71 8.77
C ASP A 20 14.61 -3.47 10.15
N LYS A 21 14.62 -2.21 10.62
CA LYS A 21 15.14 -1.84 11.94
C LYS A 21 14.11 -2.02 13.05
N ILE A 22 12.84 -2.22 12.70
CA ILE A 22 11.76 -2.43 13.68
C ILE A 22 11.83 -3.88 14.16
N PRO A 23 11.86 -4.13 15.49
CA PRO A 23 11.79 -5.48 16.03
C PRO A 23 10.55 -6.24 15.52
N LYS A 24 10.73 -7.52 15.15
CA LYS A 24 9.64 -8.36 14.61
C LYS A 24 8.43 -8.54 15.54
N GLY A 25 8.57 -8.26 16.83
CA GLY A 25 7.50 -8.35 17.83
C GLY A 25 6.63 -7.10 17.94
N ASP A 26 7.02 -6.01 17.28
CA ASP A 26 6.31 -4.73 17.37
C ASP A 26 5.19 -4.63 16.34
N ILE A 27 4.13 -3.90 16.69
CA ILE A 27 3.03 -3.59 15.79
C ILE A 27 3.47 -2.47 14.84
N ARG A 28 3.33 -2.71 13.53
CA ARG A 28 3.72 -1.77 12.46
C ARG A 28 2.48 -1.20 11.81
N ILE A 29 2.23 0.10 12.02
CA ILE A 29 1.10 0.82 11.43
C ILE A 29 1.66 1.92 10.53
N PHE A 30 1.30 1.86 9.26
CA PHE A 30 1.62 2.90 8.28
C PHE A 30 0.35 3.68 7.98
N THR A 31 0.44 5.00 8.07
CA THR A 31 -0.66 5.90 7.76
C THR A 31 -0.17 7.05 6.91
N GLY A 32 -1.09 7.65 6.15
CA GLY A 32 -0.78 8.69 5.18
C GLY A 32 -1.10 8.24 3.76
N ASP A 33 -0.93 9.17 2.83
CA ASP A 33 -1.20 8.97 1.41
C ASP A 33 0.06 8.50 0.67
N PHE A 34 0.07 7.21 0.32
CA PHE A 34 1.12 6.60 -0.49
C PHE A 34 0.99 6.90 -1.98
N ASN A 35 -0.08 7.61 -2.41
CA ASN A 35 -0.36 7.95 -3.80
C ASN A 35 -0.38 6.71 -4.72
N ALA A 36 -0.87 5.59 -4.20
CA ALA A 36 -0.89 4.29 -4.85
C ALA A 36 -2.33 3.93 -5.23
N LYS A 37 -2.54 3.47 -6.47
CA LYS A 37 -3.81 2.86 -6.90
C LYS A 37 -3.55 1.38 -7.06
N ILE A 38 -4.18 0.56 -6.24
CA ILE A 38 -3.98 -0.90 -6.24
C ILE A 38 -5.00 -1.65 -7.10
N GLY A 39 -6.03 -0.96 -7.59
CA GLY A 39 -7.10 -1.58 -8.38
C GLY A 39 -7.98 -2.54 -7.58
N SER A 40 -8.82 -3.30 -8.29
CA SER A 40 -9.78 -4.27 -7.69
C SER A 40 -9.41 -5.73 -7.89
N ASP A 41 -8.47 -6.01 -8.80
CA ASP A 41 -7.92 -7.35 -9.01
C ASP A 41 -6.96 -7.65 -7.86
N ASN A 42 -7.24 -8.70 -7.12
CA ASN A 42 -6.43 -9.15 -6.00
C ASN A 42 -5.90 -10.56 -6.17
N THR A 43 -5.91 -11.08 -7.41
CA THR A 43 -5.34 -12.39 -7.74
C THR A 43 -3.88 -12.43 -7.28
N ASP A 44 -3.53 -13.46 -6.51
CA ASP A 44 -2.20 -13.67 -5.88
C ASP A 44 -1.82 -12.64 -4.79
N LEU A 45 -2.71 -11.68 -4.49
CA LEU A 45 -2.52 -10.61 -3.49
C LEU A 45 -3.57 -10.67 -2.37
N GLU A 46 -4.35 -11.75 -2.26
CA GLU A 46 -5.49 -11.86 -1.34
C GLU A 46 -5.10 -11.74 0.14
N ARG A 47 -3.85 -12.07 0.46
CA ARG A 47 -3.30 -11.95 1.82
C ARG A 47 -3.07 -10.49 2.23
N ILE A 48 -2.80 -9.61 1.26
CA ILE A 48 -2.40 -8.22 1.52
C ILE A 48 -3.47 -7.21 1.11
N MET A 49 -4.38 -7.54 0.20
CA MET A 49 -5.45 -6.66 -0.25
C MET A 49 -6.76 -7.38 -0.58
N GLY A 50 -7.86 -6.67 -0.35
CA GLY A 50 -9.19 -7.09 -0.73
C GLY A 50 -9.62 -6.58 -2.11
N ARG A 51 -10.85 -6.93 -2.51
CA ARG A 51 -11.41 -6.67 -3.84
C ARG A 51 -12.07 -5.29 -3.99
N HIS A 52 -12.01 -4.44 -2.96
CA HIS A 52 -12.74 -3.18 -2.94
C HIS A 52 -11.94 -1.98 -3.41
N GLY A 53 -10.68 -2.13 -3.83
CA GLY A 53 -9.95 -1.05 -4.49
C GLY A 53 -10.64 -0.63 -5.80
N LEU A 54 -10.27 0.54 -6.34
CA LEU A 54 -10.90 1.11 -7.54
C LEU A 54 -9.90 1.29 -8.67
N GLY A 55 -10.41 1.10 -9.89
CA GLY A 55 -9.69 1.37 -11.13
C GLY A 55 -8.63 0.32 -11.43
N GLU A 56 -7.70 0.70 -12.29
CA GLU A 56 -6.52 -0.10 -12.63
C GLU A 56 -5.39 0.19 -11.65
N MET A 57 -4.56 -0.82 -11.44
CA MET A 57 -3.35 -0.68 -10.64
C MET A 57 -2.39 0.30 -11.34
N SER A 58 -1.86 1.27 -10.58
CA SER A 58 -0.81 2.14 -11.09
C SER A 58 0.57 1.51 -10.85
N GLU A 59 1.59 1.98 -11.56
CA GLU A 59 3.00 1.60 -11.33
C GLU A 59 3.40 1.78 -9.84
N ASN A 60 2.92 2.85 -9.20
CA ASN A 60 3.15 3.04 -7.77
C ASN A 60 2.32 2.09 -6.89
N GLY A 61 1.16 1.63 -7.39
CA GLY A 61 0.39 0.55 -6.80
C GLY A 61 1.15 -0.77 -6.75
N GLU A 62 1.86 -1.11 -7.83
CA GLU A 62 2.70 -2.32 -7.90
C GLU A 62 3.84 -2.28 -6.87
N LEU A 63 4.58 -1.17 -6.79
CA LEU A 63 5.64 -1.01 -5.79
C LEU A 63 5.09 -1.08 -4.36
N PHE A 64 3.90 -0.51 -4.14
CA PHE A 64 3.25 -0.52 -2.83
C PHE A 64 2.78 -1.93 -2.44
N THR A 65 2.16 -2.69 -3.35
CA THR A 65 1.72 -4.05 -3.07
C THR A 65 2.91 -5.00 -2.87
N GLU A 66 3.98 -4.85 -3.64
CA GLU A 66 5.23 -5.61 -3.43
C GLU A 66 5.82 -5.33 -2.04
N PHE A 67 5.93 -4.06 -1.65
CA PHE A 67 6.37 -3.68 -0.31
C PHE A 67 5.48 -4.30 0.78
N CYS A 68 4.15 -4.21 0.63
CA CYS A 68 3.22 -4.80 1.59
C CYS A 68 3.36 -6.33 1.67
N GLY A 69 3.57 -7.00 0.53
CA GLY A 69 3.84 -8.44 0.45
C GLY A 69 5.10 -8.86 1.19
N ASN A 70 6.20 -8.12 1.01
CA ASN A 70 7.50 -8.42 1.62
C ASN A 70 7.47 -8.33 3.15
N TYR A 71 6.62 -7.47 3.71
CA TYR A 71 6.55 -7.20 5.14
C TYR A 71 5.31 -7.77 5.84
N ASP A 72 4.47 -8.53 5.13
CA ASP A 72 3.18 -9.03 5.60
C ASP A 72 2.26 -7.92 6.13
N ILE A 73 2.23 -6.79 5.42
CA ILE A 73 1.37 -5.63 5.73
C ILE A 73 0.07 -5.75 4.96
N VAL A 74 -1.05 -5.53 5.65
CA VAL A 74 -2.39 -5.60 5.09
C VAL A 74 -2.88 -4.19 4.72
N ILE A 75 -3.39 -4.04 3.50
CA ILE A 75 -3.94 -2.79 2.96
C ILE A 75 -5.42 -2.73 3.30
N GLU A 76 -5.75 -2.33 4.52
CA GLU A 76 -7.14 -2.39 5.03
C GLU A 76 -8.18 -1.63 4.20
N GLY A 77 -7.79 -0.49 3.59
CA GLY A 77 -8.70 0.32 2.75
C GLY A 77 -9.28 -0.44 1.54
N SER A 78 -8.72 -1.60 1.20
CA SER A 78 -9.17 -2.47 0.11
C SER A 78 -10.06 -3.64 0.56
N PHE A 79 -10.13 -3.95 1.86
CA PHE A 79 -10.89 -5.09 2.40
C PHE A 79 -12.35 -4.80 2.67
N PHE A 80 -12.70 -3.53 2.89
CA PHE A 80 -14.06 -3.14 3.24
C PHE A 80 -14.70 -2.25 2.18
N PRO A 81 -16.03 -2.37 1.98
CA PRO A 81 -16.74 -1.50 1.07
C PRO A 81 -16.75 -0.05 1.61
N HIS A 82 -15.87 0.77 1.07
CA HIS A 82 -15.87 2.22 1.29
C HIS A 82 -16.63 2.99 0.19
N ARG A 83 -17.02 4.23 0.49
CA ARG A 83 -17.50 5.16 -0.54
C ARG A 83 -16.37 5.46 -1.51
N SER A 84 -16.68 5.53 -2.80
CA SER A 84 -15.69 5.70 -3.87
C SER A 84 -14.78 6.93 -3.68
N VAL A 85 -15.30 7.99 -3.07
CA VAL A 85 -14.56 9.23 -2.75
C VAL A 85 -13.38 9.03 -1.78
N HIS A 86 -13.40 7.98 -0.95
CA HIS A 86 -12.31 7.64 -0.02
C HIS A 86 -11.36 6.57 -0.58
N LYS A 87 -11.57 6.12 -1.82
CA LYS A 87 -10.76 5.07 -2.47
C LYS A 87 -9.78 5.61 -3.50
N VAL A 88 -10.00 6.83 -3.99
CA VAL A 88 -9.17 7.48 -5.01
C VAL A 88 -7.97 8.22 -4.38
N MET A 89 -8.04 8.50 -3.07
CA MET A 89 -6.96 9.11 -2.30
C MET A 89 -6.49 8.08 -1.29
N GLY A 90 -5.20 7.80 -1.26
CA GLY A 90 -4.59 6.73 -0.48
C GLY A 90 -4.58 6.99 1.03
N GLU A 91 -5.66 7.51 1.62
CA GLU A 91 -5.80 7.52 3.08
C GLU A 91 -6.02 6.09 3.59
N LEU A 92 -4.93 5.40 3.90
CA LEU A 92 -4.93 4.30 4.86
C LEU A 92 -5.26 4.90 6.24
N LYS A 93 -6.56 4.98 6.53
CA LYS A 93 -7.10 5.28 7.86
C LYS A 93 -7.50 3.97 8.53
N ILE A 94 -6.84 3.66 9.64
CA ILE A 94 -7.30 2.65 10.59
C ILE A 94 -7.26 3.31 11.96
N ARG A 95 -8.36 3.16 12.71
CA ARG A 95 -8.49 3.65 14.09
C ARG A 95 -7.84 2.70 15.07
#